data_AF-A0A7Y5NNE4-F1
#
_entry.id   AF-A0A7Y5NNE4-F1
#
_cell.length_a   1.000
_cell.length_b   1.000
_cell.length_c   1.000
_cell.angle_alpha   90.00
_cell.angle_beta   90.00
_cell.angle_gamma   90.00
#
_symmetry.space_group_name_H-M   'P 1'
#
loop_
_entity.id
_entity.type
_entity.pdbx_description
1 polymer ?
#
loop_
_entity_poly.entity_id
_entity_poly.type
_entity_poly.pdbx_seq_one_letter_code
_entity_poly.pdbx_strand_id
1 'polypeptide(L)'
;MSLERFLYGRLVVMRPNASAFDAARAMVDNRIGCVLVADRHGLLGILTDRDLMAEIVASHAHPRDVPVGDIMTEDVHALPVDARIEDVARTMQEARCRRVPIVDRHGKPIGIVTLDDLLVEGILPPRILSDIVRAQLSLPSRNKARGPIHPGRIYDTVRDPIVRSAARADATYTRFLDLVGRHTGLEEPGPVDRVIKVVFGAICRRITPDLARHFLSQLPLTLKEHIFPHLDGPDRRITTGRLEREIESALGVHPLRAREILEGVITALTTWVSPGQLETVRGQLPEDFRIMFPRIESDRRREVEVDMTPLRYVSG
;
A
#
# COMPACT_ATOMS: atom_id res chain seq x y z
N MET A 1 -15.29 31.11 13.62
CA MET A 1 -14.07 31.43 14.41
C MET A 1 -12.87 31.37 13.47
N SER A 2 -11.85 32.24 13.63
CA SER A 2 -10.62 32.25 12.80
C SER A 2 -9.76 31.01 13.03
N LEU A 3 -9.05 30.56 12.00
CA LEU A 3 -8.15 29.41 12.02
C LEU A 3 -6.74 29.72 12.54
N GLU A 4 -6.45 30.98 12.89
CA GLU A 4 -5.14 31.44 13.37
C GLU A 4 -4.55 30.58 14.50
N ARG A 5 -5.39 30.05 15.39
CA ARG A 5 -4.97 29.20 16.52
C ARG A 5 -4.44 27.83 16.11
N PHE A 6 -4.70 27.38 14.88
CA PHE A 6 -4.25 26.11 14.33
C PHE A 6 -3.06 26.27 13.38
N LEU A 7 -2.55 27.50 13.23
CA LEU A 7 -1.33 27.77 12.47
C LEU A 7 -0.12 27.27 13.24
N TYR A 8 0.80 26.61 12.53
CA TYR A 8 2.06 26.04 13.06
C TYR A 8 1.94 24.97 14.17
N GLY A 9 0.75 24.70 14.70
CA GLY A 9 0.50 23.62 15.64
C GLY A 9 0.73 22.26 14.99
N ARG A 10 1.77 21.52 15.44
CA ARG A 10 2.04 20.13 15.04
C ARG A 10 2.21 19.92 13.52
N LEU A 11 2.61 20.97 12.79
CA LEU A 11 2.83 20.91 11.34
C LEU A 11 4.22 20.34 11.03
N VAL A 12 4.25 19.19 10.38
CA VAL A 12 5.46 18.65 9.76
C VAL A 12 5.26 18.59 8.26
N VAL A 13 6.16 19.22 7.52
CA VAL A 13 6.17 19.26 6.05
C VAL A 13 7.44 18.57 5.55
N MET A 14 7.27 17.62 4.64
CA MET A 14 8.36 16.86 4.05
C MET A 14 8.43 17.08 2.54
N ARG A 15 9.63 16.90 1.97
CA ARG A 15 9.80 16.85 0.51
C ARG A 15 9.31 15.51 -0.03
N PRO A 16 8.83 15.45 -1.28
CA PRO A 16 8.31 14.20 -1.87
C PRO A 16 9.36 13.08 -1.97
N ASN A 17 10.64 13.42 -2.01
CA ASN A 17 11.74 12.45 -2.05
C ASN A 17 12.22 11.97 -0.67
N ALA A 18 11.66 12.46 0.43
CA ALA A 18 11.94 11.92 1.75
C ALA A 18 11.45 10.46 1.85
N SER A 19 12.06 9.64 2.69
CA SER A 19 11.67 8.23 2.81
C SER A 19 10.44 8.04 3.70
N ALA A 20 9.71 6.95 3.50
CA ALA A 20 8.62 6.52 4.39
C ALA A 20 9.13 6.27 5.83
N PHE A 21 10.39 5.83 5.98
CA PHE A 21 11.06 5.72 7.27
C PHE A 21 11.20 7.08 7.97
N ASP A 22 11.64 8.11 7.24
CA ASP A 22 11.74 9.46 7.81
C ASP A 22 10.37 10.03 8.19
N ALA A 23 9.33 9.73 7.41
CA ALA A 23 7.97 10.11 7.76
C ALA A 23 7.47 9.40 9.02
N ALA A 24 7.67 8.09 9.13
CA ALA A 24 7.33 7.33 10.33
C ALA A 24 8.06 7.89 11.57
N ARG A 25 9.36 8.16 11.44
CA ARG A 25 10.15 8.77 12.53
C ARG A 25 9.62 10.15 12.91
N ALA A 26 9.36 11.01 11.92
CA ALA A 26 8.81 12.34 12.18
C ALA A 26 7.43 12.27 12.85
N MET A 27 6.58 11.31 12.49
CA MET A 27 5.28 11.08 13.13
C MET A 27 5.44 10.72 14.62
N VAL A 28 6.37 9.81 14.94
CA VAL A 28 6.66 9.42 16.33
C VAL A 28 7.24 10.58 17.13
N ASP A 29 8.30 11.21 16.61
CA ASP A 29 9.04 12.26 17.31
C ASP A 29 8.16 13.48 17.62
N ASN A 30 7.25 13.83 16.70
CA ASN A 30 6.36 14.98 16.84
C ASN A 30 4.99 14.60 17.45
N ARG A 31 4.75 13.31 17.73
CA ARG A 31 3.46 12.78 18.22
C ARG A 31 2.27 13.17 17.33
N ILE A 32 2.44 12.98 16.02
CA ILE A 32 1.44 13.31 14.99
C ILE A 32 1.09 12.07 14.17
N GLY A 33 -0.16 12.00 13.70
CA GLY A 33 -0.65 10.89 12.86
C GLY A 33 -0.53 11.12 11.35
N CYS A 34 0.08 12.24 10.93
CA CYS A 34 0.29 12.55 9.52
C CYS A 34 1.40 13.57 9.29
N VAL A 35 1.92 13.62 8.07
CA VAL A 35 2.81 14.68 7.57
C VAL A 35 2.24 15.26 6.29
N LEU A 36 2.48 16.54 6.02
CA LEU A 36 2.21 17.15 4.73
C LEU A 36 3.40 16.95 3.80
N VAL A 37 3.13 16.74 2.52
CA VAL A 37 4.17 16.64 1.49
C VAL A 37 4.04 17.86 0.58
N ALA A 38 5.13 18.60 0.43
CA ALA A 38 5.16 19.83 -0.35
C ALA A 38 6.51 19.98 -1.06
N ASP A 39 6.52 20.76 -2.13
CA ASP A 39 7.73 21.21 -2.80
C ASP A 39 7.77 22.74 -2.96
N ARG A 40 8.62 23.25 -3.85
CA ARG A 40 8.73 24.68 -4.14
C ARG A 40 7.43 25.30 -4.66
N HIS A 41 6.52 24.49 -5.17
CA HIS A 41 5.26 24.88 -5.82
C HIS A 41 4.04 24.79 -4.91
N GLY A 42 4.22 24.39 -3.65
CA GLY A 42 3.16 24.33 -2.64
C GLY A 42 2.87 22.92 -2.15
N LEU A 43 1.72 22.76 -1.49
CA LEU A 43 1.23 21.48 -0.99
C LEU A 43 0.96 20.50 -2.14
N LEU A 44 1.53 19.31 -2.06
CA LEU A 44 1.34 18.23 -3.02
C LEU A 44 0.44 17.13 -2.44
N GLY A 45 0.55 16.85 -1.15
CA GLY A 45 -0.19 15.76 -0.54
C GLY A 45 -0.12 15.65 0.98
N ILE A 46 -0.75 14.60 1.51
CA ILE A 46 -0.75 14.25 2.94
C ILE A 46 -0.48 12.76 3.12
N LEU A 47 0.45 12.39 3.98
CA LEU A 47 0.74 10.99 4.31
C LEU A 47 0.31 10.71 5.75
N THR A 48 -0.47 9.65 5.98
CA THR A 48 -0.97 9.26 7.31
C THR A 48 -0.35 7.95 7.80
N ASP A 49 -0.43 7.69 9.11
CA ASP A 49 -0.09 6.41 9.72
C ASP A 49 -0.74 5.19 9.05
N ARG A 50 -2.02 5.31 8.68
CA ARG A 50 -2.74 4.27 7.93
C ARG A 50 -2.16 4.05 6.54
N ASP A 51 -1.70 5.11 5.88
CA ASP A 51 -1.06 5.00 4.56
C ASP A 51 0.28 4.28 4.67
N LEU A 52 1.07 4.57 5.71
CA LEU A 52 2.30 3.81 6.00
C LEU A 52 1.99 2.32 6.22
N MET A 53 0.95 2.00 6.98
CA MET A 53 0.55 0.60 7.20
C MET A 53 0.13 -0.10 5.91
N ALA A 54 -0.67 0.56 5.06
CA ALA A 54 -1.12 -0.03 3.80
C ALA A 54 0.02 -0.19 2.79
N GLU A 55 0.87 0.83 2.64
CA GLU A 55 1.83 0.91 1.55
C GLU A 55 3.20 0.33 1.90
N ILE A 56 3.57 0.28 3.18
CA ILE A 56 4.85 -0.29 3.64
C ILE A 56 4.64 -1.67 4.21
N VAL A 57 3.75 -1.80 5.22
CA VAL A 57 3.59 -3.05 5.96
C VAL A 57 2.84 -4.09 5.13
N ALA A 58 1.66 -3.75 4.63
CA ALA A 58 0.86 -4.72 3.85
C ALA A 58 1.50 -5.07 2.50
N SER A 59 2.34 -4.19 1.96
CA SER A 59 3.06 -4.40 0.69
C SER A 59 4.49 -4.93 0.86
N HIS A 60 4.92 -5.26 2.09
CA HIS A 60 6.27 -5.75 2.42
C HIS A 60 7.41 -4.88 1.84
N ALA A 61 7.18 -3.57 1.69
CA ALA A 61 8.16 -2.65 1.15
C ALA A 61 9.16 -2.23 2.24
N HIS A 62 10.43 -2.06 1.87
CA HIS A 62 11.41 -1.57 2.82
C HIS A 62 11.26 -0.03 2.97
N PRO A 63 11.00 0.50 4.18
CA PRO A 63 10.54 1.88 4.37
C PRO A 63 11.58 2.94 4.00
N ARG A 64 12.87 2.57 3.87
CA ARG A 64 13.93 3.51 3.46
C ARG A 64 13.96 3.75 1.95
N ASP A 65 13.42 2.82 1.18
CA ASP A 65 13.52 2.82 -0.29
C ASP A 65 12.25 3.38 -0.96
N VAL A 66 11.24 3.72 -0.16
CA VAL A 66 9.96 4.25 -0.64
C VAL A 66 9.88 5.75 -0.36
N PRO A 67 9.89 6.60 -1.41
CA PRO A 67 9.62 8.03 -1.27
C PRO A 67 8.21 8.31 -0.76
N VAL A 68 8.04 9.30 0.12
CA VAL A 68 6.73 9.71 0.63
C VAL A 68 5.81 10.22 -0.48
N GLY A 69 6.37 10.80 -1.55
CA GLY A 69 5.62 11.28 -2.71
C GLY A 69 4.90 10.17 -3.47
N ASP A 70 5.39 8.92 -3.38
CA ASP A 70 4.82 7.78 -4.09
C ASP A 70 3.63 7.16 -3.35
N ILE A 71 3.57 7.37 -2.03
CA ILE A 71 2.57 6.75 -1.12
C ILE A 71 1.63 7.78 -0.49
N MET A 72 1.77 9.06 -0.81
CA MET A 72 0.95 10.11 -0.22
C MET A 72 -0.46 10.19 -0.77
N THR A 73 -1.29 10.81 0.05
CA THR A 73 -2.51 11.55 -0.27
C THR A 73 -2.40 12.57 -1.39
N GLU A 74 -2.54 12.29 -2.68
CA GLU A 74 -2.70 13.36 -3.67
C GLU A 74 -4.10 14.03 -3.57
N ASP A 75 -4.29 15.21 -4.17
CA ASP A 75 -5.57 15.94 -4.23
C ASP A 75 -6.19 16.23 -2.85
N VAL A 76 -5.38 16.81 -1.96
CA VAL A 76 -5.79 17.11 -0.58
C VAL A 76 -6.66 18.36 -0.54
N HIS A 77 -7.81 18.23 0.12
CA HIS A 77 -8.67 19.39 0.39
C HIS A 77 -7.98 20.27 1.43
N ALA A 78 -7.44 21.39 0.97
CA ALA A 78 -6.84 22.42 1.81
C ALA A 78 -7.74 23.66 1.84
N LEU A 79 -7.66 24.40 2.95
CA LEU A 79 -8.39 25.66 3.12
C LEU A 79 -7.39 26.82 3.29
N PRO A 80 -7.75 28.03 2.83
CA PRO A 80 -6.94 29.22 3.10
C PRO A 80 -7.02 29.62 4.58
N VAL A 81 -6.04 30.38 5.06
CA VAL A 81 -5.96 30.83 6.47
C VAL A 81 -7.16 31.64 6.96
N ASP A 82 -7.83 32.36 6.05
CA ASP A 82 -9.01 33.18 6.33
C ASP A 82 -10.33 32.39 6.29
N ALA A 83 -10.29 31.10 5.97
CA ALA A 83 -11.44 30.22 6.08
C ALA A 83 -11.93 30.12 7.53
N ARG A 84 -13.17 29.66 7.71
CA ARG A 84 -13.75 29.50 9.04
C ARG A 84 -13.69 28.05 9.52
N ILE A 85 -13.77 27.88 10.83
CA ILE A 85 -13.86 26.55 11.45
C ILE A 85 -15.05 25.71 10.95
N GLU A 86 -16.16 26.36 10.59
CA GLU A 86 -17.31 25.68 10.01
C GLU A 86 -17.02 25.12 8.61
N ASP A 87 -16.13 25.77 7.85
CA ASP A 87 -15.69 25.29 6.53
C ASP A 87 -14.77 24.08 6.67
N VAL A 88 -13.93 24.04 7.72
CA VAL A 88 -13.15 22.85 8.08
C VAL A 88 -14.09 21.67 8.37
N ALA A 89 -15.11 21.88 9.22
CA ALA A 89 -16.06 20.83 9.58
C ALA A 89 -16.81 20.29 8.36
N ARG A 90 -17.29 21.20 7.51
CA ARG A 90 -17.95 20.86 6.24
C ARG A 90 -17.03 20.04 5.34
N THR A 91 -15.78 20.50 5.17
CA THR A 91 -14.76 19.80 4.38
C THR A 91 -14.50 18.39 4.93
N MET A 92 -14.35 18.23 6.25
CA MET A 92 -14.15 16.92 6.88
C MET A 92 -15.32 15.97 6.64
N GLN A 93 -16.55 16.49 6.63
CA GLN A 93 -17.76 15.71 6.38
C GLN A 93 -17.89 15.31 4.90
N GLU A 94 -17.77 16.28 3.99
CA GLU A 94 -17.95 16.08 2.54
C GLU A 94 -16.80 15.24 1.94
N ALA A 95 -15.56 15.58 2.27
CA ALA A 95 -14.36 14.88 1.81
C ALA A 95 -14.07 13.61 2.64
N ARG A 96 -14.84 13.37 3.71
CA ARG A 96 -14.67 12.23 4.63
C ARG A 96 -13.25 12.10 5.17
N CYS A 97 -12.62 13.24 5.42
CA CYS A 97 -11.28 13.32 5.97
C CYS A 97 -11.32 13.71 7.45
N ARG A 98 -10.22 13.44 8.17
CA ARG A 98 -10.06 13.82 9.58
C ARG A 98 -9.13 15.00 9.77
N ARG A 99 -8.51 15.47 8.68
CA ARG A 99 -7.38 16.40 8.70
C ARG A 99 -7.49 17.29 7.48
N VAL A 100 -7.44 18.60 7.69
CA VAL A 100 -7.57 19.62 6.65
C VAL A 100 -6.34 20.53 6.73
N PRO A 101 -5.44 20.48 5.73
CA PRO A 101 -4.32 21.41 5.65
C PRO A 101 -4.78 22.86 5.49
N ILE A 102 -4.06 23.78 6.10
CA ILE A 102 -4.25 25.22 5.93
C ILE A 102 -3.09 25.77 5.12
N VAL A 103 -3.41 26.54 4.08
CA VAL A 103 -2.42 27.09 3.14
C VAL A 103 -2.46 28.61 3.09
N ASP A 104 -1.32 29.21 2.76
CA ASP A 104 -1.23 30.63 2.43
C ASP A 104 -1.76 30.91 1.00
N ARG A 105 -1.77 32.19 0.62
CA ARG A 105 -2.18 32.64 -0.73
C ARG A 105 -1.33 32.08 -1.88
N HIS A 106 -0.15 31.53 -1.57
CA HIS A 106 0.76 30.92 -2.52
C HIS A 106 0.66 29.38 -2.53
N GLY A 107 -0.31 28.81 -1.80
CA GLY A 107 -0.52 27.36 -1.70
C GLY A 107 0.49 26.65 -0.81
N LYS A 108 1.27 27.39 -0.01
CA LYS A 108 2.22 26.77 0.94
C LYS A 108 1.49 26.36 2.22
N PRO A 109 1.73 25.14 2.73
CA PRO A 109 1.15 24.72 4.00
C PRO A 109 1.69 25.57 5.15
N ILE A 110 0.80 26.12 5.95
CA ILE A 110 1.07 26.95 7.13
C ILE A 110 0.37 26.44 8.40
N GLY A 111 -0.48 25.43 8.27
CA GLY A 111 -1.12 24.77 9.41
C GLY A 111 -1.86 23.49 9.01
N ILE A 112 -2.43 22.82 9.99
CA ILE A 112 -3.32 21.68 9.79
C ILE A 112 -4.36 21.67 10.91
N VAL A 113 -5.62 21.44 10.58
CA VAL A 113 -6.69 21.25 11.56
C VAL A 113 -7.10 19.79 11.54
N THR A 114 -7.10 19.14 12.71
CA THR A 114 -7.52 17.75 12.88
C THR A 114 -8.85 17.66 13.61
N LEU A 115 -9.56 16.55 13.42
CA LEU A 115 -10.77 16.26 14.19
C LEU A 115 -10.50 16.25 15.70
N ASP A 116 -9.31 15.82 16.12
CA ASP A 116 -8.90 15.82 17.53
C ASP A 116 -8.81 17.25 18.08
N ASP A 117 -8.30 18.19 17.28
CA ASP A 117 -8.27 19.61 17.66
C ASP A 117 -9.70 20.17 17.84
N LEU A 118 -10.63 19.81 16.93
CA LEU A 118 -12.03 20.22 17.03
C LEU A 118 -12.73 19.65 18.27
N LEU A 119 -12.35 18.44 18.67
CA LEU A 119 -12.88 17.77 19.87
C LEU A 119 -12.34 18.40 21.15
N VAL A 120 -11.03 18.60 21.24
CA VAL A 120 -10.36 19.14 22.44
C VAL A 120 -10.77 20.57 22.71
N GLU A 121 -10.85 21.40 21.68
CA GLU A 121 -11.19 22.81 21.84
C GLU A 121 -12.69 23.05 22.11
N GLY A 122 -13.55 22.04 21.87
CA GLY A 122 -14.99 22.16 22.10
C GLY A 122 -15.67 23.25 21.27
N ILE A 123 -15.06 23.68 20.16
CA ILE A 123 -15.52 24.82 19.34
C ILE A 123 -16.81 24.49 18.58
N LEU A 124 -17.04 23.21 18.27
CA LEU A 124 -18.19 22.75 17.49
C LEU A 124 -19.19 21.97 18.35
N PRO A 125 -20.50 22.11 18.11
CA PRO A 125 -21.51 21.29 18.76
C PRO A 125 -21.27 19.78 18.54
N PRO A 126 -21.51 18.91 19.54
CA PRO A 126 -21.30 17.45 19.43
C PRO A 126 -21.99 16.79 18.24
N ARG A 127 -23.14 17.33 17.80
CA ARG A 127 -23.86 16.85 16.61
C ARG A 127 -23.00 16.94 15.33
N ILE A 128 -22.31 18.07 15.12
CA ILE A 128 -21.49 18.29 13.92
C ILE A 128 -20.30 17.32 13.91
N LEU A 129 -19.66 17.14 15.07
CA LEU A 129 -18.57 16.18 15.24
C LEU A 129 -19.04 14.74 14.97
N SER A 130 -20.23 14.39 15.44
CA SER A 130 -20.84 13.09 15.19
C SER A 130 -21.12 12.86 13.70
N ASP A 131 -21.59 13.89 12.98
CA ASP A 131 -21.88 13.80 11.54
C ASP A 131 -20.60 13.57 10.73
N ILE A 132 -19.49 14.24 11.09
CA ILE A 132 -18.18 14.00 10.50
C ILE A 132 -17.76 12.53 10.68
N VAL A 133 -17.85 12.00 11.91
CA VAL A 133 -17.47 10.61 12.20
C VAL A 133 -18.37 9.62 11.46
N ARG A 134 -19.69 9.86 11.42
CA ARG A 134 -20.63 9.01 10.69
C ARG A 134 -20.34 8.99 9.20
N ALA A 135 -20.04 10.14 8.59
CA ALA A 135 -19.67 10.23 7.18
C ALA A 135 -18.45 9.35 6.86
N GLN A 136 -17.47 9.29 7.77
CA GLN A 136 -16.27 8.47 7.63
C GLN A 136 -16.53 6.96 7.77
N LEU A 137 -17.54 6.54 8.54
CA LEU A 137 -17.85 5.12 8.81
C LEU A 137 -18.82 4.50 7.79
N SER A 138 -19.53 5.30 7.00
CA SER A 138 -20.69 4.88 6.20
C SER A 138 -20.41 4.01 4.95
N LEU A 139 -19.16 3.70 4.61
CA LEU A 139 -18.79 2.73 3.56
C LEU A 139 -17.50 1.97 3.92
N PRO A 140 -17.30 0.71 3.48
CA PRO A 140 -16.00 0.06 3.59
C PRO A 140 -14.98 0.92 2.83
N SER A 141 -13.85 1.19 3.48
CA SER A 141 -12.74 2.01 2.97
C SER A 141 -12.25 1.50 1.61
N ARG A 142 -12.91 1.88 0.51
CA ARG A 142 -12.28 1.87 -0.81
C ARG A 142 -11.10 2.83 -0.68
N ASN A 143 -9.92 2.36 -1.05
CA ASN A 143 -8.73 3.18 -1.23
C ASN A 143 -9.14 4.51 -1.90
N LYS A 144 -9.12 5.57 -1.08
CA LYS A 144 -9.39 7.00 -1.26
C LYS A 144 -10.21 7.47 -2.48
N ALA A 145 -11.30 8.20 -2.21
CA ALA A 145 -11.95 9.06 -3.19
C ALA A 145 -11.09 10.32 -3.47
N ARG A 146 -11.03 10.72 -4.75
CA ARG A 146 -10.38 11.96 -5.23
C ARG A 146 -11.22 13.19 -4.85
N GLY A 147 -10.57 14.26 -4.37
CA GLY A 147 -11.19 15.55 -4.07
C GLY A 147 -11.26 16.51 -5.27
N PRO A 148 -11.99 17.64 -5.17
CA PRO A 148 -11.93 18.70 -6.15
C PRO A 148 -10.58 19.42 -6.10
N ILE A 149 -10.11 19.78 -7.30
CA ILE A 149 -8.83 20.43 -7.57
C ILE A 149 -8.90 21.91 -7.18
N HIS A 150 -7.76 22.41 -6.68
CA HIS A 150 -7.50 23.79 -6.26
C HIS A 150 -8.14 24.85 -7.19
N PRO A 151 -8.83 25.88 -6.64
CA PRO A 151 -9.27 27.02 -7.44
C PRO A 151 -8.02 27.81 -7.89
N GLY A 152 -7.65 27.67 -9.16
CA GLY A 152 -6.62 28.50 -9.80
C GLY A 152 -5.41 27.79 -10.39
N ARG A 153 -5.34 26.44 -10.46
CA ARG A 153 -4.26 25.75 -11.17
C ARG A 153 -4.77 24.87 -12.30
N ILE A 154 -4.47 25.28 -13.53
CA ILE A 154 -4.45 24.40 -14.70
C ILE A 154 -3.20 23.53 -14.55
N TYR A 155 -3.38 22.21 -14.47
CA TYR A 155 -2.26 21.29 -14.61
C TYR A 155 -1.79 21.33 -16.07
N ASP A 156 -0.49 21.56 -16.29
CA ASP A 156 0.11 21.23 -17.58
C ASP A 156 -0.23 19.78 -17.92
N THR A 157 -0.83 19.59 -19.10
CA THR A 157 -1.49 18.40 -19.63
C THR A 157 -0.55 17.22 -19.94
N VAL A 158 0.48 16.97 -19.14
CA VAL A 158 1.48 15.91 -19.40
C VAL A 158 1.36 14.70 -18.45
N ARG A 159 0.51 14.72 -17.41
CA ARG A 159 0.41 13.58 -16.47
C ARG A 159 -1.03 13.29 -16.04
N ASP A 160 -1.75 12.68 -16.97
CA ASP A 160 -3.13 12.21 -16.87
C ASP A 160 -3.37 11.30 -15.63
N PRO A 161 -4.39 11.58 -14.79
CA PRO A 161 -4.80 10.74 -13.66
C PRO A 161 -5.22 9.30 -14.02
N ILE A 162 -5.55 9.02 -15.29
CA ILE A 162 -5.80 7.66 -15.79
C ILE A 162 -4.48 6.87 -15.87
N VAL A 163 -3.40 7.54 -16.28
CA VAL A 163 -2.04 6.98 -16.36
C VAL A 163 -1.51 6.65 -14.95
N ARG A 164 -1.90 7.37 -13.91
CA ARG A 164 -1.45 7.07 -12.52
C ARG A 164 -2.21 5.93 -11.85
N SER A 165 -3.48 5.69 -12.21
CA SER A 165 -4.19 4.48 -11.76
C SER A 165 -3.61 3.23 -12.42
N ALA A 166 -3.23 3.32 -13.69
CA ALA A 166 -2.45 2.30 -14.38
C ALA A 166 -1.05 2.17 -13.74
N ALA A 167 -0.35 3.28 -13.47
CA ALA A 167 0.97 3.28 -12.83
C ALA A 167 0.96 2.75 -11.37
N ARG A 168 -0.17 2.80 -10.66
CA ARG A 168 -0.33 2.18 -9.32
C ARG A 168 -0.43 0.66 -9.41
N ALA A 169 -1.12 0.13 -10.42
CA ALA A 169 -1.10 -1.30 -10.72
C ALA A 169 0.29 -1.73 -11.25
N ASP A 170 0.93 -0.85 -12.02
CA ASP A 170 2.25 -1.03 -12.63
C ASP A 170 3.39 -0.98 -11.59
N ALA A 171 3.31 -0.17 -10.55
CA ALA A 171 4.36 -0.07 -9.52
C ALA A 171 4.38 -1.30 -8.59
N THR A 172 3.21 -1.80 -8.16
CA THR A 172 3.15 -3.07 -7.42
C THR A 172 3.61 -4.24 -8.29
N TYR A 173 3.25 -4.23 -9.58
CA TYR A 173 3.71 -5.23 -10.54
C TYR A 173 5.22 -5.14 -10.77
N THR A 174 5.77 -3.95 -10.98
CA THR A 174 7.21 -3.68 -11.15
C THR A 174 8.01 -4.13 -9.94
N ARG A 175 7.54 -3.84 -8.70
CA ARG A 175 8.20 -4.35 -7.48
C ARG A 175 8.18 -5.88 -7.41
N PHE A 176 7.11 -6.49 -7.89
CA PHE A 176 7.03 -7.94 -8.00
C PHE A 176 7.98 -8.49 -9.08
N LEU A 177 8.10 -7.82 -10.24
CA LEU A 177 9.11 -8.11 -11.25
C LEU A 177 10.52 -8.00 -10.64
N ASP A 178 10.83 -6.93 -9.92
CA ASP A 178 12.16 -6.72 -9.29
C ASP A 178 12.48 -7.79 -8.24
N LEU A 179 11.49 -8.19 -7.43
CA LEU A 179 11.64 -9.28 -6.47
C LEU A 179 11.95 -10.60 -7.17
N VAL A 180 11.21 -10.93 -8.23
CA VAL A 180 11.44 -12.15 -9.02
C VAL A 180 12.78 -12.08 -9.75
N GLY A 181 13.15 -10.94 -10.34
CA GLY A 181 14.44 -10.71 -10.99
C GLY A 181 15.61 -10.99 -10.05
N ARG A 182 15.55 -10.47 -8.81
CA ARG A 182 16.56 -10.72 -7.77
C ARG A 182 16.71 -12.19 -7.39
N HIS A 183 15.60 -12.92 -7.25
CA HIS A 183 15.65 -14.33 -6.87
C HIS A 183 15.96 -15.28 -8.04
N THR A 184 15.73 -14.86 -9.28
CA THR A 184 15.99 -15.67 -10.49
C THR A 184 17.33 -15.34 -11.15
N GLY A 185 17.91 -14.18 -10.88
CA GLY A 185 19.07 -13.65 -11.60
C GLY A 185 18.74 -13.26 -13.04
N LEU A 186 17.49 -12.90 -13.32
CA LEU A 186 17.06 -12.32 -14.59
C LEU A 186 17.13 -10.79 -14.47
N GLU A 187 17.97 -10.17 -15.29
CA GLU A 187 18.24 -8.71 -15.23
C GLU A 187 17.24 -7.88 -16.04
N GLU A 188 16.66 -8.47 -17.10
CA GLU A 188 15.72 -7.76 -17.97
C GLU A 188 14.25 -7.98 -17.55
N PRO A 189 13.40 -6.94 -17.53
CA PRO A 189 11.99 -7.07 -17.16
C PRO A 189 11.17 -8.01 -18.07
N GLY A 190 11.52 -8.10 -19.35
CA GLY A 190 10.80 -8.95 -20.33
C GLY A 190 10.87 -10.44 -20.00
N PRO A 191 12.09 -11.02 -19.84
CA PRO A 191 12.26 -12.38 -19.33
C PRO A 191 11.56 -12.66 -18.00
N VAL A 192 11.61 -11.71 -17.05
CA VAL A 192 10.96 -11.84 -15.73
C VAL A 192 9.44 -11.94 -15.86
N ASP A 193 8.83 -11.03 -16.62
CA ASP A 193 7.39 -11.02 -16.91
C ASP A 193 6.91 -12.34 -17.55
N ARG A 194 7.66 -12.86 -18.53
CA ARG A 194 7.35 -14.14 -19.20
C ARG A 194 7.34 -15.31 -18.22
N VAL A 195 8.36 -15.43 -17.37
CA VAL A 195 8.44 -16.54 -16.40
C VAL A 195 7.33 -16.46 -15.37
N ILE A 196 7.02 -15.25 -14.87
CA ILE A 196 5.90 -15.05 -13.94
C ILE A 196 4.60 -15.56 -14.56
N LYS A 197 4.31 -15.19 -15.81
CA LYS A 197 3.10 -15.65 -16.51
C LYS A 197 3.05 -17.17 -16.66
N VAL A 198 4.18 -17.80 -17.01
CA VAL A 198 4.29 -19.27 -17.13
C VAL A 198 4.03 -19.95 -15.78
N VAL A 199 4.75 -19.54 -14.72
CA VAL A 199 4.69 -20.18 -13.40
C VAL A 199 3.34 -19.96 -12.74
N PHE A 200 2.85 -18.71 -12.68
CA PHE A 200 1.58 -18.39 -12.04
C PHE A 200 0.39 -18.96 -12.80
N GLY A 201 0.40 -18.89 -14.13
CA GLY A 201 -0.65 -19.47 -14.96
C GLY A 201 -0.72 -20.99 -14.80
N ALA A 202 0.42 -21.65 -14.60
CA ALA A 202 0.46 -23.08 -14.32
C ALA A 202 -0.05 -23.42 -12.91
N ILE A 203 0.39 -22.69 -11.87
CA ILE A 203 -0.06 -22.90 -10.48
C ILE A 203 -1.58 -22.70 -10.36
N CYS A 204 -2.10 -21.61 -10.93
CA CYS A 204 -3.53 -21.29 -10.84
C CYS A 204 -4.42 -22.30 -11.58
N ARG A 205 -3.95 -22.82 -12.72
CA ARG A 205 -4.62 -23.92 -13.43
C ARG A 205 -4.42 -25.27 -12.75
N ARG A 206 -3.47 -25.43 -11.81
CA ARG A 206 -3.24 -26.71 -11.14
C ARG A 206 -4.13 -26.93 -9.92
N ILE A 207 -4.59 -25.84 -9.31
CA ILE A 207 -5.45 -25.82 -8.11
C ILE A 207 -6.93 -25.65 -8.48
N THR A 208 -7.81 -25.74 -7.48
CA THR A 208 -9.25 -25.54 -7.69
C THR A 208 -9.56 -24.09 -8.09
N PRO A 209 -10.56 -23.82 -8.96
CA PRO A 209 -10.88 -22.46 -9.40
C PRO A 209 -11.24 -21.49 -8.26
N ASP A 210 -11.87 -21.97 -7.19
CA ASP A 210 -12.20 -21.16 -6.01
C ASP A 210 -10.94 -20.72 -5.26
N LEU A 211 -9.99 -21.64 -5.08
CA LEU A 211 -8.71 -21.33 -4.45
C LEU A 211 -7.84 -20.45 -5.36
N ALA A 212 -7.87 -20.68 -6.68
CA ALA A 212 -7.19 -19.81 -7.65
C ALA A 212 -7.71 -18.37 -7.59
N ARG A 213 -9.03 -18.17 -7.50
CA ARG A 213 -9.63 -16.83 -7.35
C ARG A 213 -9.20 -16.13 -6.06
N HIS A 214 -9.12 -16.88 -4.95
CA HIS A 214 -8.64 -16.35 -3.67
C HIS A 214 -7.13 -16.03 -3.69
N PHE A 215 -6.32 -16.89 -4.31
CA PHE A 215 -4.88 -16.67 -4.48
C PHE A 215 -4.59 -15.45 -5.37
N LEU A 216 -5.32 -15.35 -6.49
CA LEU A 216 -5.22 -14.23 -7.42
C LEU A 216 -5.67 -12.91 -6.79
N SER A 217 -6.59 -12.91 -5.82
CA SER A 217 -7.06 -11.66 -5.19
C SER A 217 -5.94 -10.90 -4.46
N GLN A 218 -4.82 -11.55 -4.14
CA GLN A 218 -3.67 -11.00 -3.44
C GLN A 218 -2.51 -10.58 -4.36
N LEU A 219 -2.63 -10.83 -5.67
CA LEU A 219 -1.60 -10.45 -6.64
C LEU A 219 -1.80 -9.01 -7.14
N PRO A 220 -0.78 -8.40 -7.75
CA PRO A 220 -0.95 -7.13 -8.46
C PRO A 220 -2.05 -7.23 -9.53
N LEU A 221 -2.88 -6.18 -9.68
CA LEU A 221 -4.03 -6.16 -10.60
C LEU A 221 -3.64 -6.51 -12.05
N THR A 222 -2.49 -6.02 -12.53
CA THR A 222 -1.94 -6.32 -13.86
C THR A 222 -1.68 -7.82 -14.07
N LEU A 223 -1.22 -8.52 -13.04
CA LEU A 223 -0.99 -9.96 -13.10
C LEU A 223 -2.31 -10.74 -13.12
N LYS A 224 -3.33 -10.25 -12.40
CA LYS A 224 -4.67 -10.84 -12.40
C LYS A 224 -5.30 -10.83 -13.79
N GLU A 225 -5.25 -9.69 -14.48
CA GLU A 225 -5.86 -9.50 -15.80
C GLU A 225 -5.33 -10.50 -16.85
N HIS A 226 -4.07 -10.93 -16.74
CA HIS A 226 -3.47 -11.90 -17.63
C HIS A 226 -3.81 -13.36 -17.30
N ILE A 227 -4.12 -13.69 -16.05
CA ILE A 227 -4.32 -15.07 -15.58
C ILE A 227 -5.80 -15.46 -15.55
N PHE A 228 -6.69 -14.52 -15.20
CA PHE A 228 -8.15 -14.76 -15.09
C PHE A 228 -8.81 -15.41 -16.32
N PRO A 229 -8.42 -15.11 -17.58
CA PRO A 229 -9.08 -15.68 -18.76
C PRO A 229 -8.93 -17.20 -18.93
N HIS A 230 -8.07 -17.87 -18.14
CA HIS A 230 -7.63 -19.24 -18.41
C HIS A 230 -7.72 -20.20 -17.20
N LEU A 231 -8.68 -19.99 -16.29
CA LEU A 231 -8.87 -20.81 -15.07
C LEU A 231 -9.77 -22.04 -15.26
N ASP A 232 -9.57 -22.80 -16.34
CA ASP A 232 -10.34 -24.02 -16.63
C ASP A 232 -9.89 -25.21 -15.75
N GLY A 233 -10.42 -25.28 -14.53
CA GLY A 233 -10.30 -26.42 -13.61
C GLY A 233 -8.86 -26.78 -13.18
N PRO A 234 -8.69 -27.76 -12.27
CA PRO A 234 -7.36 -28.25 -11.95
C PRO A 234 -6.82 -29.16 -13.09
N ASP A 235 -5.96 -28.63 -13.95
CA ASP A 235 -5.21 -29.39 -14.97
C ASP A 235 -4.14 -30.25 -14.31
N ARG A 236 -4.44 -31.53 -14.13
CA ARG A 236 -3.54 -32.51 -13.49
C ARG A 236 -2.28 -32.82 -14.29
N ARG A 237 -2.20 -32.40 -15.57
CA ARG A 237 -1.04 -32.60 -16.43
C ARG A 237 0.06 -31.56 -16.21
N ILE A 238 -0.17 -30.58 -15.33
CA ILE A 238 0.84 -29.60 -14.91
C ILE A 238 1.67 -30.25 -13.81
N THR A 239 2.96 -30.45 -14.10
CA THR A 239 3.99 -31.00 -13.21
C THR A 239 5.19 -30.07 -13.18
N THR A 240 6.05 -30.20 -12.17
CA THR A 240 7.29 -29.42 -12.06
C THR A 240 8.21 -29.58 -13.27
N GLY A 241 8.47 -30.81 -13.71
CA GLY A 241 9.28 -31.07 -14.91
C GLY A 241 8.65 -30.57 -16.22
N ARG A 242 7.33 -30.36 -16.27
CA ARG A 242 6.66 -29.71 -17.41
C ARG A 242 6.84 -28.19 -17.36
N LEU A 243 6.73 -27.61 -16.18
CA LEU A 243 7.00 -26.19 -15.93
C LEU A 243 8.44 -25.81 -16.26
N GLU A 244 9.41 -26.63 -15.85
CA GLU A 244 10.82 -26.46 -16.21
C GLU A 244 10.99 -26.39 -17.73
N ARG A 245 10.41 -27.34 -18.49
CA ARG A 245 10.42 -27.31 -19.97
C ARG A 245 9.70 -26.11 -20.58
N GLU A 246 8.61 -25.65 -19.97
CA GLU A 246 7.91 -24.43 -20.42
C GLU A 246 8.78 -23.18 -20.20
N ILE A 247 9.55 -23.12 -19.11
CA ILE A 247 10.53 -22.05 -18.84
C ILE A 247 11.72 -22.13 -19.81
N GLU A 248 12.26 -23.34 -20.05
CA GLU A 248 13.31 -23.57 -21.06
C GLU A 248 12.89 -23.02 -22.42
N SER A 249 11.69 -23.40 -22.88
CA SER A 249 11.15 -22.94 -24.16
C SER A 249 10.84 -21.44 -24.17
N ALA A 250 10.36 -20.86 -23.06
CA ALA A 250 9.97 -19.46 -23.00
C ALA A 250 11.16 -18.50 -22.94
N LEU A 251 12.29 -18.94 -22.39
CA LEU A 251 13.48 -18.12 -22.21
C LEU A 251 14.70 -18.53 -23.05
N GLY A 252 14.67 -19.71 -23.70
CA GLY A 252 15.82 -20.23 -24.44
C GLY A 252 17.00 -20.59 -23.53
N VAL A 253 16.73 -21.08 -22.31
CA VAL A 253 17.74 -21.39 -21.30
C VAL A 253 17.97 -22.91 -21.16
N HIS A 254 19.15 -23.28 -20.64
CA HIS A 254 19.48 -24.68 -20.36
C HIS A 254 18.59 -25.27 -19.24
N PRO A 255 18.27 -26.58 -19.23
CA PRO A 255 17.39 -27.20 -18.23
C PRO A 255 17.72 -26.91 -16.77
N LEU A 256 19.01 -26.98 -16.41
CA LEU A 256 19.47 -26.63 -15.06
C LEU A 256 19.14 -25.18 -14.68
N ARG A 257 19.27 -24.24 -15.63
CA ARG A 257 18.96 -22.83 -15.42
C ARG A 257 17.45 -22.58 -15.32
N ALA A 258 16.64 -23.31 -16.08
CA ALA A 258 15.18 -23.24 -15.97
C ALA A 258 14.69 -23.69 -14.60
N ARG A 259 15.30 -24.72 -14.03
CA ARG A 259 15.04 -25.17 -12.66
C ARG A 259 15.40 -24.11 -11.62
N GLU A 260 16.59 -23.52 -11.70
CA GLU A 260 17.00 -22.42 -10.80
C GLU A 260 16.03 -21.23 -10.86
N ILE A 261 15.58 -20.88 -12.06
CA ILE A 261 14.59 -19.82 -12.29
C ILE A 261 13.25 -20.18 -11.64
N LEU A 262 12.77 -21.42 -11.80
CA LEU A 262 11.54 -21.89 -11.16
C LEU A 262 11.62 -21.79 -9.63
N GLU A 263 12.74 -22.25 -9.04
CA GLU A 263 12.99 -22.17 -7.59
C GLU A 263 13.04 -20.70 -7.11
N GLY A 264 13.67 -19.81 -7.88
CA GLY A 264 13.72 -18.37 -7.61
C GLY A 264 12.34 -17.70 -7.63
N VAL A 265 11.49 -18.04 -8.60
CA VAL A 265 10.11 -17.50 -8.68
C VAL A 265 9.27 -17.97 -7.50
N ILE A 266 9.39 -19.24 -7.12
CA ILE A 266 8.67 -19.79 -5.96
C ILE A 266 9.15 -19.12 -4.67
N THR A 267 10.45 -18.87 -4.54
CA THR A 267 11.01 -18.14 -3.39
C THR A 267 10.46 -16.71 -3.30
N ALA A 268 10.44 -15.97 -4.41
CA ALA A 268 9.84 -14.64 -4.49
C ALA A 268 8.36 -14.66 -4.08
N LEU A 269 7.62 -15.69 -4.52
CA LEU A 269 6.23 -15.94 -4.15
C LEU A 269 6.04 -16.15 -2.64
N THR A 270 6.87 -16.98 -2.02
CA THR A 270 6.82 -17.22 -0.56
C THR A 270 7.15 -15.97 0.26
N THR A 271 7.91 -15.04 -0.31
CA THR A 271 8.24 -13.76 0.32
C THR A 271 7.09 -12.76 0.19
N TRP A 272 6.29 -12.86 -0.88
CA TRP A 272 5.20 -11.93 -1.19
C TRP A 272 3.88 -12.28 -0.47
N VAL A 273 3.65 -13.56 -0.17
CA VAL A 273 2.38 -14.07 0.38
C VAL A 273 2.53 -14.45 1.85
N SER A 274 1.56 -14.08 2.70
CA SER A 274 1.61 -14.37 4.15
C SER A 274 1.73 -15.88 4.48
N PRO A 275 2.40 -16.26 5.59
CA PRO A 275 2.65 -17.67 5.94
C PRO A 275 1.40 -18.55 6.06
N GLY A 276 0.32 -18.06 6.68
CA GLY A 276 -0.92 -18.82 6.87
C GLY A 276 -1.68 -19.09 5.56
N GLN A 277 -1.54 -18.19 4.58
CA GLN A 277 -2.14 -18.35 3.25
C GLN A 277 -1.33 -19.29 2.38
N LEU A 278 0.00 -19.26 2.49
CA LEU A 278 0.88 -20.18 1.79
C LEU A 278 0.57 -21.63 2.18
N GLU A 279 0.32 -21.92 3.46
CA GLU A 279 -0.02 -23.28 3.90
C GLU A 279 -1.38 -23.76 3.34
N THR A 280 -2.33 -22.85 3.13
CA THR A 280 -3.63 -23.16 2.51
C THR A 280 -3.47 -23.55 1.04
N VAL A 281 -2.61 -22.84 0.30
CA VAL A 281 -2.29 -23.18 -1.11
C VAL A 281 -1.49 -24.48 -1.18
N ARG A 282 -0.48 -24.62 -0.30
CA ARG A 282 0.39 -25.80 -0.21
C ARG A 282 -0.39 -27.08 0.07
N GLY A 283 -1.44 -27.02 0.89
CA GLY A 283 -2.31 -28.15 1.20
C GLY A 283 -3.08 -28.73 0.01
N GLN A 284 -3.25 -27.98 -1.07
CA GLN A 284 -3.93 -28.44 -2.29
C GLN A 284 -2.99 -28.67 -3.48
N LEU A 285 -1.70 -28.38 -3.33
CA LEU A 285 -0.71 -28.68 -4.36
C LEU A 285 -0.31 -30.17 -4.32
N PRO A 286 -0.10 -30.78 -5.50
CA PRO A 286 0.43 -32.14 -5.59
C PRO A 286 1.86 -32.22 -4.99
N GLU A 287 2.30 -33.43 -4.66
CA GLU A 287 3.53 -33.66 -3.89
C GLU A 287 4.80 -33.12 -4.57
N ASP A 288 4.86 -33.21 -5.90
CA ASP A 288 5.92 -32.65 -6.73
C ASP A 288 6.06 -31.13 -6.59
N PHE A 289 4.94 -30.41 -6.40
CA PHE A 289 4.95 -28.97 -6.12
C PHE A 289 5.21 -28.65 -4.66
N ARG A 290 4.66 -29.44 -3.73
CA ARG A 290 4.84 -29.21 -2.27
C ARG A 290 6.30 -29.22 -1.84
N ILE A 291 7.16 -29.97 -2.53
CA ILE A 291 8.61 -30.02 -2.29
C ILE A 291 9.27 -28.66 -2.56
N MET A 292 8.74 -27.87 -3.50
CA MET A 292 9.29 -26.56 -3.85
C MET A 292 8.82 -25.42 -2.93
N PHE A 293 7.76 -25.64 -2.13
CA PHE A 293 7.27 -24.69 -1.14
C PHE A 293 7.78 -25.09 0.26
N PRO A 294 8.86 -24.47 0.77
CA PRO A 294 9.41 -24.82 2.07
C PRO A 294 8.36 -24.67 3.17
N ARG A 295 8.36 -25.59 4.15
CA ARG A 295 7.60 -25.39 5.39
C ARG A 295 8.15 -24.15 6.06
N ILE A 296 7.31 -23.16 6.31
CA ILE A 296 7.66 -22.08 7.21
C ILE A 296 7.60 -22.68 8.61
N GLU A 297 8.73 -23.17 9.10
CA GLU A 297 8.87 -23.48 10.52
C GLU A 297 8.62 -22.17 11.28
N SER A 298 7.59 -22.15 12.11
CA SER A 298 7.35 -21.07 13.07
C SER A 298 8.49 -21.09 14.09
N ASP A 299 9.63 -20.49 13.75
CA ASP A 299 10.79 -20.49 14.63
C ASP A 299 10.58 -19.49 15.78
N ARG A 300 10.24 -20.09 16.92
CA ARG A 300 10.45 -19.71 18.31
C ARG A 300 10.86 -18.27 18.60
N ARG A 301 10.01 -17.63 19.43
CA ARG A 301 10.38 -16.85 20.63
C ARG A 301 11.90 -16.57 20.74
N ARG A 302 12.35 -15.40 20.25
CA ARG A 302 13.39 -14.67 20.96
C ARG A 302 12.70 -13.87 22.05
N GLU A 303 12.79 -14.40 23.26
CA GLU A 303 12.53 -13.68 24.50
C GLU A 303 13.34 -12.39 24.49
N VAL A 304 12.65 -11.26 24.33
CA VAL A 304 12.99 -10.06 25.08
C VAL A 304 12.01 -10.07 26.23
N GLU A 305 12.50 -10.49 27.38
CA GLU A 305 11.82 -10.40 28.66
C GLU A 305 11.59 -8.91 28.96
N VAL A 306 10.46 -8.38 28.51
CA VAL A 306 9.91 -7.13 29.03
C VAL A 306 9.01 -7.55 30.17
N ASP A 307 9.49 -7.29 31.40
CA ASP A 307 8.74 -7.42 32.64
C ASP A 307 7.38 -6.70 32.52
N MET A 308 6.35 -7.49 32.26
CA MET A 308 4.96 -7.07 32.24
C MET A 308 4.35 -7.39 33.60
N THR A 309 4.84 -6.72 34.65
CA THR A 309 4.08 -6.63 35.90
C THR A 309 2.77 -5.86 35.62
N PRO A 310 1.58 -6.46 35.80
CA PRO A 310 0.33 -5.76 35.52
C PRO A 310 0.10 -4.66 36.55
N LEU A 311 0.05 -3.39 36.11
CA LEU A 311 -0.44 -2.28 36.91
C LEU A 311 -1.92 -2.54 37.27
N ARG A 312 -2.16 -2.91 38.53
CA ARG A 312 -3.49 -2.93 39.13
C ARG A 312 -4.03 -1.50 39.17
N TYR A 313 -5.16 -1.28 38.51
CA TYR A 313 -6.00 -0.10 38.77
C TYR A 313 -6.46 -0.18 40.24
N VAL A 314 -6.02 0.78 41.06
CA VAL A 314 -6.63 1.03 42.37
C VAL A 314 -7.70 2.08 42.16
N SER A 315 -8.96 1.64 42.18
CA SER A 315 -10.10 2.52 42.36
C SER A 315 -10.21 2.86 43.85
N GLY A 316 -10.06 4.14 44.18
CA GLY A 316 -10.22 4.70 45.53
C GLY A 316 -10.04 6.20 45.50
#